data_AF-A0A5D4RUK4-F1
#
_entry.id   AF-A0A5D4RUK4-F1
#
_cell.length_a   1.000
_cell.length_b   1.000
_cell.length_c   1.000
_cell.angle_alpha   90.00
_cell.angle_beta   90.00
_cell.angle_gamma   90.00
#
_symmetry.space_group_name_H-M   'P 1'
#
loop_
_entity.id
_entity.type
_entity.pdbx_description
1 polymer ?
#
loop_
_entity_poly.entity_id
_entity_poly.type
_entity_poly.pdbx_seq_one_letter_code
_entity_poly.pdbx_strand_id
1 'polypeptide(L)'
;MKHIQHQWRVTKYNPTFRDEHGYYTLVEEWTSPSDIGETFDGNELTLEDYLRIEEAYIDSAISFMEESGIQSVRVLGLEVSITEEDRASFLYESEFEGVVLKEDSLVDLGALRLIMKMV
;
A
#
# COMPACT_ATOMS: atom_id res chain seq x y z
N MET A 1 -5.56 5.68 -23.51
CA MET A 1 -6.08 5.37 -22.16
C MET A 1 -7.21 4.37 -22.30
N LYS A 2 -7.14 3.20 -21.65
CA LYS A 2 -8.26 2.24 -21.63
C LYS A 2 -9.38 2.82 -20.77
N HIS A 3 -10.62 2.76 -21.25
CA HIS A 3 -11.80 3.24 -20.52
C HIS A 3 -12.21 2.19 -19.47
N ILE A 4 -11.85 2.42 -18.21
CA ILE A 4 -12.29 1.59 -17.07
C ILE A 4 -13.70 2.04 -16.70
N GLN A 5 -14.70 1.16 -16.84
CA GLN A 5 -16.11 1.49 -16.57
C GLN A 5 -16.38 1.72 -15.07
N HIS A 6 -15.69 0.97 -14.20
CA HIS A 6 -15.80 1.08 -12.75
C HIS A 6 -14.43 0.89 -12.10
N GLN A 7 -14.08 1.77 -11.18
CA GLN A 7 -12.84 1.71 -10.40
C GLN A 7 -13.16 1.80 -8.92
N TRP A 8 -12.63 0.86 -8.15
CA TRP A 8 -12.64 0.91 -6.70
C TRP A 8 -11.21 1.12 -6.23
N ARG A 9 -11.05 1.92 -5.17
CA ARG A 9 -9.76 2.18 -4.53
C ARG A 9 -9.92 1.82 -3.06
N VAL A 10 -9.18 0.82 -2.62
CA VAL A 10 -8.96 0.62 -1.19
C VAL A 10 -8.03 1.76 -0.76
N THR A 11 -8.41 2.54 0.25
CA THR A 11 -7.57 3.62 0.78
C THR A 11 -7.42 3.45 2.27
N LYS A 12 -6.20 3.61 2.77
CA LYS A 12 -5.92 3.60 4.21
C LYS A 12 -6.56 4.80 4.94
N TYR A 13 -6.48 5.98 4.32
CA TYR A 13 -6.93 7.23 4.91
C TYR A 13 -8.35 7.61 4.49
N ASN A 14 -9.11 8.26 5.38
CA ASN A 14 -10.49 8.65 5.11
C ASN A 14 -10.56 9.67 3.95
N PRO A 15 -11.23 9.35 2.84
CA PRO A 15 -11.26 10.22 1.66
C PRO A 15 -11.92 11.58 1.89
N THR A 16 -12.72 11.73 2.96
CA THR A 16 -13.38 13.00 3.32
C THR A 16 -12.37 14.09 3.71
N PHE A 17 -11.17 13.72 4.16
CA PHE A 17 -10.11 14.66 4.55
C PHE A 17 -9.13 14.96 3.42
N ARG A 18 -9.53 14.74 2.16
CA ARG A 18 -8.76 15.17 0.99
C ARG A 18 -9.28 16.47 0.41
N ASP A 19 -8.37 17.35 0.01
CA ASP A 19 -8.73 18.58 -0.70
C ASP A 19 -9.04 18.33 -2.19
N GLU A 20 -9.33 19.40 -2.94
CA GLU A 20 -9.65 19.34 -4.37
C GLU A 20 -8.49 18.87 -5.26
N HIS A 21 -7.26 18.86 -4.74
CA HIS A 21 -6.06 18.35 -5.40
C HIS A 21 -5.72 16.91 -4.95
N GLY A 22 -6.46 16.38 -3.97
CA GLY A 22 -6.29 15.04 -3.43
C GLY A 22 -5.30 14.94 -2.27
N TYR A 23 -4.75 16.06 -1.78
CA TYR A 23 -3.85 16.06 -0.62
C TYR A 23 -4.62 15.72 0.64
N TYR A 24 -4.03 14.88 1.50
CA TYR A 24 -4.59 14.59 2.82
C TYR A 24 -4.35 15.77 3.76
N THR A 25 -5.39 16.22 4.44
CA THR A 25 -5.38 17.52 5.18
C THR A 25 -5.47 17.37 6.69
N LEU A 26 -5.70 16.16 7.21
CA LEU A 26 -5.74 15.94 8.65
C LEU A 26 -4.32 15.87 9.21
N VAL A 27 -3.99 16.80 10.11
CA VAL A 27 -2.64 16.96 10.68
C VAL A 27 -2.42 16.07 11.91
N GLU A 28 -3.50 15.74 12.64
CA GLU A 28 -3.48 14.88 13.84
C GLU A 28 -3.58 13.39 13.48
N GLU A 29 -3.02 12.99 12.34
CA GLU A 29 -2.94 11.60 11.91
C GLU A 29 -1.64 11.38 11.14
N TRP A 30 -1.02 10.23 11.33
CA TRP A 30 0.18 9.85 10.59
C TRP A 30 -0.16 9.59 9.12
N THR A 31 0.79 9.88 8.24
CA THR A 31 0.60 9.72 6.79
C THR A 31 1.69 8.89 6.14
N SER A 32 2.76 8.58 6.87
CA SER A 32 3.94 7.87 6.38
C SER A 32 4.59 7.02 7.48
N PRO A 33 5.28 5.91 7.15
CA PRO A 33 6.13 5.21 8.11
C PRO A 33 7.24 6.06 8.72
N SER A 34 7.64 7.18 8.09
CA SER A 34 8.56 8.15 8.69
C SER A 34 8.04 8.77 9.99
N ASP A 35 6.72 8.68 10.23
CA ASP A 35 6.06 9.24 11.41
C ASP A 35 6.05 8.25 12.60
N ILE A 36 6.65 7.06 12.46
CA ILE A 36 6.77 6.10 13.56
C ILE A 36 7.61 6.72 14.69
N GLY A 37 7.07 6.72 15.90
CA GLY A 37 7.62 7.38 17.09
C GLY A 37 7.08 8.80 17.32
N GLU A 38 6.38 9.39 16.34
CA GLU A 38 5.69 10.66 16.52
C GLU A 38 4.35 10.47 17.27
N THR A 39 3.83 11.55 17.86
CA THR A 39 2.59 11.54 18.64
C THR A 39 1.47 12.30 17.92
N PHE A 40 0.32 11.66 17.80
CA PHE A 40 -0.90 12.20 17.17
C PHE A 40 -2.08 12.07 18.14
N ASP A 41 -2.81 13.15 18.39
CA ASP A 41 -3.92 13.18 19.36
C ASP A 41 -3.56 12.52 20.72
N GLY A 42 -2.32 12.75 21.18
CA GLY A 42 -1.81 12.21 22.45
C GLY A 42 -1.39 10.73 22.44
N ASN A 43 -1.40 10.06 21.28
CA ASN A 43 -0.97 8.67 21.13
C ASN A 43 0.27 8.58 20.24
N GLU A 44 1.29 7.83 20.68
CA GLU A 44 2.50 7.56 19.89
C GLU A 44 2.19 6.52 18.80
N LEU A 45 2.61 6.78 17.56
CA LEU A 45 2.57 5.78 16.49
C LEU A 45 3.69 4.77 16.69
N THR A 46 3.36 3.56 17.14
CA THR A 46 4.33 2.48 17.26
C THR A 46 4.51 1.71 15.95
N LEU A 47 5.62 0.99 15.82
CA LEU A 47 5.82 0.04 14.71
C LEU A 47 4.72 -1.03 14.66
N GLU A 48 4.29 -1.52 15.81
CA GLU A 48 3.22 -2.52 15.91
C GLU A 48 1.89 -1.96 15.38
N ASP A 49 1.56 -0.72 15.74
CA ASP A 49 0.37 -0.04 15.22
C ASP A 49 0.43 0.14 13.71
N TYR A 50 1.57 0.58 13.20
CA TYR A 50 1.79 0.74 11.76
C TYR A 50 1.59 -0.58 11.02
N LEU A 51 2.27 -1.66 11.44
CA LEU A 51 2.21 -2.97 10.80
C LEU A 51 0.81 -3.58 10.89
N ARG A 52 0.09 -3.38 12.00
CA ARG A 52 -1.29 -3.83 12.16
C ARG A 52 -2.23 -3.17 11.15
N ILE A 53 -2.06 -1.87 10.90
CA ILE A 53 -2.88 -1.14 9.92
C ILE A 53 -2.48 -1.52 8.48
N GLU A 54 -1.19 -1.67 8.19
CA GLU A 54 -0.69 -2.21 6.91
C GLU A 54 -1.32 -3.57 6.60
N GLU A 55 -1.29 -4.49 7.56
CA GLU A 55 -1.85 -5.82 7.38
C GLU A 55 -3.36 -5.78 7.13
N ALA A 56 -4.11 -4.99 7.90
CA ALA A 56 -5.56 -4.85 7.70
C ALA A 56 -5.92 -4.29 6.31
N TYR A 57 -5.09 -3.38 5.77
CA TYR A 57 -5.27 -2.84 4.43
C TYR A 57 -5.02 -3.90 3.35
N ILE A 58 -3.93 -4.65 3.47
CA ILE A 58 -3.59 -5.77 2.58
C ILE A 58 -4.68 -6.84 2.60
N ASP A 59 -5.14 -7.24 3.78
CA ASP A 59 -6.19 -8.24 3.96
C ASP A 59 -7.50 -7.80 3.32
N SER A 60 -7.86 -6.53 3.46
CA SER A 60 -9.04 -5.96 2.81
C SER A 60 -8.93 -6.07 1.29
N ALA A 61 -7.78 -5.69 0.72
CA ALA A 61 -7.56 -5.76 -0.72
C ALA A 61 -7.62 -7.21 -1.25
N ILE A 62 -6.98 -8.16 -0.56
CA ILE A 62 -7.01 -9.58 -0.92
C ILE A 62 -8.45 -10.13 -0.82
N SER A 63 -9.17 -9.82 0.26
CA SER A 63 -10.55 -10.30 0.48
C SER A 63 -11.48 -9.87 -0.67
N PHE A 64 -11.37 -8.63 -1.16
CA PHE A 64 -12.15 -8.19 -2.32
C PHE A 64 -11.85 -9.01 -3.58
N MET A 65 -10.59 -9.38 -3.79
CA MET A 65 -10.20 -10.18 -4.96
C MET A 65 -10.70 -11.61 -4.84
N GLU A 66 -10.57 -12.22 -3.66
CA GLU A 66 -11.04 -13.58 -3.38
C GLU A 66 -12.56 -13.70 -3.53
N GLU A 67 -13.32 -12.80 -2.91
CA GLU A 67 -14.78 -12.74 -3.03
C GLU A 67 -15.26 -12.50 -4.48
N SER A 68 -14.44 -11.81 -5.28
CA SER A 68 -14.72 -11.58 -6.70
C SER A 68 -14.27 -12.72 -7.62
N GLY A 69 -13.64 -13.78 -7.07
CA GLY A 69 -13.08 -14.89 -7.85
C GLY A 69 -11.88 -14.48 -8.72
N ILE A 70 -11.21 -13.37 -8.39
CA ILE A 70 -10.04 -12.86 -9.11
C ILE A 70 -8.81 -13.63 -8.64
N GLN A 71 -8.14 -14.33 -9.55
CA GLN A 71 -6.94 -15.12 -9.22
C GLN A 71 -5.62 -14.42 -9.56
N SER A 72 -5.70 -13.37 -10.40
CA SER A 72 -4.54 -12.57 -10.78
C SER A 72 -4.97 -11.16 -11.20
N VAL A 73 -4.05 -10.21 -11.05
CA VAL A 73 -4.21 -8.84 -11.51
C VAL A 73 -3.13 -8.50 -12.53
N ARG A 74 -3.42 -7.54 -13.40
CA ARG A 74 -2.46 -7.02 -14.37
C ARG A 74 -1.78 -5.78 -13.81
N VAL A 75 -0.45 -5.75 -13.84
CA VAL A 75 0.34 -4.58 -13.46
C VAL A 75 0.16 -3.48 -14.51
N LEU A 76 -0.14 -2.27 -14.05
CA LEU A 76 -0.27 -1.08 -14.88
C LEU A 76 0.36 0.12 -14.21
N GLY A 77 1.06 0.95 -14.99
CA GLY A 77 1.72 2.15 -14.48
C GLY A 77 2.85 1.81 -13.52
N LEU A 78 3.63 0.77 -13.81
CA LEU A 78 4.75 0.36 -12.98
C LEU A 78 5.82 1.45 -12.95
N GLU A 79 6.08 1.95 -11.75
CA GLU A 79 7.21 2.84 -11.44
C GLU A 79 8.18 2.07 -10.54
N VAL A 80 9.46 2.00 -10.96
CA VAL A 80 10.50 1.29 -10.18
C VAL A 80 11.57 2.29 -9.79
N SER A 81 11.57 2.69 -8.53
CA SER A 81 12.60 3.53 -7.93
C SER A 81 12.87 3.09 -6.50
N ILE A 82 13.49 1.93 -6.33
CA ILE A 82 13.97 1.47 -5.02
C ILE A 82 15.40 1.98 -4.86
N THR A 83 15.59 2.84 -3.87
CA THR A 83 16.89 3.39 -3.50
C THR A 83 17.63 2.47 -2.53
N GLU A 84 18.93 2.71 -2.34
CA GLU A 84 19.70 2.00 -1.31
C GLU A 84 19.23 2.32 0.12
N GLU A 85 18.64 3.50 0.32
CA GLU A 85 18.02 3.89 1.60
C GLU A 85 16.78 3.05 1.88
N ASP A 86 15.92 2.85 0.87
CA ASP A 86 14.75 1.97 0.96
C ASP A 86 15.17 0.54 1.31
N ARG A 87 16.24 0.02 0.68
CA ARG A 87 16.79 -1.31 0.98
C ARG A 87 17.38 -1.43 2.39
N ALA A 88 17.83 -0.32 2.96
CA ALA A 88 18.35 -0.27 4.33
C ALA A 88 17.26 -0.07 5.38
N SER A 89 16.03 0.23 4.97
CA SER A 89 14.88 0.39 5.85
C SER A 89 14.58 -0.91 6.59
N PHE A 90 14.20 -0.79 7.86
CA PHE A 90 13.73 -1.93 8.65
C PHE A 90 12.36 -2.46 8.17
N LEU A 91 11.68 -1.73 7.27
CA LEU A 91 10.45 -2.16 6.61
C LEU A 91 10.69 -2.95 5.32
N TYR A 92 11.94 -3.01 4.84
CA TYR A 92 12.27 -3.72 3.60
C TYR A 92 12.27 -5.24 3.81
N GLU A 93 11.50 -5.94 2.98
CA GLU A 93 11.44 -7.40 2.96
C GLU A 93 12.34 -7.95 1.84
N SER A 94 13.37 -8.73 2.22
CA SER A 94 14.35 -9.27 1.27
C SER A 94 13.73 -10.15 0.18
N GLU A 95 12.60 -10.77 0.48
CA GLU A 95 11.79 -11.59 -0.40
C GLU A 95 11.34 -10.80 -1.64
N PHE A 96 11.20 -9.47 -1.52
CA PHE A 96 10.85 -8.61 -2.64
C PHE A 96 11.90 -8.63 -3.75
N GLU A 97 13.17 -8.90 -3.44
CA GLU A 97 14.23 -9.04 -4.46
C GLU A 97 13.96 -10.19 -5.45
N GLY A 98 13.20 -11.19 -5.02
CA GLY A 98 12.75 -12.28 -5.87
C GLY A 98 11.58 -11.93 -6.78
N VAL A 99 10.91 -10.78 -6.56
CA VAL A 99 9.72 -10.38 -7.31
C VAL A 99 10.12 -9.57 -8.53
N VAL A 100 9.92 -10.14 -9.72
CA VAL A 100 10.16 -9.46 -10.99
C VAL A 100 8.85 -8.90 -11.54
N LEU A 101 8.57 -7.64 -11.23
CA LEU A 101 7.43 -6.92 -11.81
C LEU A 101 7.76 -6.39 -13.20
N LYS A 102 6.81 -6.51 -14.12
CA LYS A 102 6.87 -5.90 -15.45
C LYS A 102 5.53 -5.27 -15.78
N GLU A 103 5.54 -4.14 -16.47
CA GLU A 103 4.33 -3.56 -17.05
C GLU A 103 3.59 -4.62 -17.86
N ASP A 104 2.26 -4.65 -17.76
CA ASP A 104 1.35 -5.62 -18.40
C ASP A 104 1.51 -7.08 -17.96
N SER A 105 2.41 -7.40 -17.02
CA SER A 105 2.50 -8.75 -16.45
C SER A 105 1.30 -9.09 -15.57
N LEU A 106 0.97 -10.38 -15.48
CA LEU A 106 -0.01 -10.90 -14.52
C LEU A 106 0.70 -11.31 -13.24
N VAL A 107 0.11 -10.96 -12.11
CA VAL A 107 0.56 -11.29 -10.77
C VAL A 107 -0.56 -12.05 -10.08
N ASP A 108 -0.26 -13.22 -9.55
CA ASP A 108 -1.22 -14.02 -8.77
C ASP A 108 -1.42 -13.46 -7.35
N LEU A 109 -2.51 -13.88 -6.69
CA LEU A 109 -2.82 -13.43 -5.33
C LEU A 109 -1.72 -13.75 -4.31
N GLY A 110 -0.95 -14.82 -4.51
CA GLY A 110 0.12 -15.21 -3.59
C GLY A 110 1.27 -14.20 -3.58
N ALA A 111 1.68 -13.72 -4.76
CA ALA A 111 2.69 -12.67 -4.89
C ALA A 111 2.17 -11.29 -4.48
N LEU A 112 0.86 -11.03 -4.57
CA LEU A 112 0.30 -9.71 -4.27
C LEU A 112 0.51 -9.27 -2.83
N ARG A 113 0.45 -10.18 -1.86
CA ARG A 113 0.70 -9.81 -0.46
C ARG A 113 2.10 -9.24 -0.26
N LEU A 114 3.11 -9.83 -0.90
CA LEU A 114 4.49 -9.35 -0.85
C LEU A 114 4.64 -8.00 -1.57
N ILE A 115 3.96 -7.83 -2.71
CA ILE A 115 4.02 -6.58 -3.49
C ILE A 115 3.33 -5.42 -2.76
N MET A 116 2.18 -5.66 -2.13
CA MET A 116 1.42 -4.62 -1.43
C MET A 116 2.02 -4.22 -0.09
N LYS A 117 2.88 -5.07 0.49
CA LYS A 117 3.57 -4.79 1.76
C LYS A 117 4.70 -3.78 1.62
N MET A 118 5.25 -3.61 0.41
CA MET A 118 6.27 -2.60 0.18
C MET A 118 5.69 -1.20 0.44
N VAL A 119 6.22 -0.54 1.47
CA VAL A 119 6.12 0.90 1.71
C VAL A 119 7.51 1.49 1.73
#